data_AF-A0A5K4FE20-F1
#
_entry.id   AF-A0A5K4FE20-F1
#
_cell.length_a   1.000
_cell.length_b   1.000
_cell.length_c   1.000
_cell.angle_alpha   90.00
_cell.angle_beta   90.00
_cell.angle_gamma   90.00
#
_symmetry.space_group_name_H-M   'P 1'
#
loop_
_entity.id
_entity.type
_entity.pdbx_description
1 polymer ?
#
loop_
_entity_poly.entity_id
_entity_poly.type
_entity_poly.pdbx_seq_one_letter_code
_entity_poly.pdbx_strand_id
1 'polypeptide(L)'
;MYSEAVKVIVRARPLNEREQLLKCDNILEVFSNTGQCSIASPNDKKRPPKVFFFDGSYDENSTTEQIYNDACYSLVEGVTEGYNGTIFAYGQTGCGKSYTMQGVVEPPFQKGVIPRAFDQIFETMSVSEKTKYLVHASFLEIYNEEIRDLLGYDYKAKLELKENPDKGVYVAGLSMHKITSVAECQNIMERGWKNRSTGATLMNADSSRSHSIFTIYLEMIDRSDNSLDYNHIRAGKLNLVDLAGSERQTKTGATGDRFKEATKINLSLSALGNVISALQVDSTVTGYLHQAIELSFPNLQLLKQDSLGGNTKTLMIACLSPADNNYDETLSTLRYANRAKNIRNKPKINEDPKDALLRQYQEEIKHLKELLNNMQLTTGNVKYFNGKENIEKEDTETEKEKLRKDYEPKLPAMKAQYSAETVDKVDMLKDITHLKELYDAKLVHLNSHQDLLSSTNQPPHITELDQMEEFPEISDDKIQQQIVTQNDTNVRIDAYDGEITKDELLQRSIIRLVYQ
;
A
#
# COMPACT_ATOMS: atom_id res chain seq x y z
N MET A 1 -17.36 -0.49 -9.53
CA MET A 1 -15.94 -0.34 -9.15
C MET A 1 -15.07 -1.03 -10.18
N TYR A 2 -14.07 -0.32 -10.72
CA TYR A 2 -13.18 -0.83 -11.75
C TYR A 2 -12.13 -1.76 -11.12
N SER A 3 -12.01 -3.00 -11.59
CA SER A 3 -10.90 -3.87 -11.23
C SER A 3 -9.66 -3.49 -12.05
N GLU A 4 -8.51 -3.37 -11.41
CA GLU A 4 -7.22 -3.14 -12.07
C GLU A 4 -6.39 -4.42 -12.05
N ALA A 5 -5.72 -4.77 -13.16
CA ALA A 5 -4.81 -5.91 -13.20
C ALA A 5 -3.46 -5.54 -12.58
N VAL A 6 -2.79 -6.50 -11.93
CA VAL A 6 -1.39 -6.30 -11.52
C VAL A 6 -0.55 -6.04 -12.77
N LYS A 7 0.14 -4.90 -12.79
CA LYS A 7 1.11 -4.58 -13.85
C LYS A 7 2.37 -5.42 -13.65
N VAL A 8 2.88 -5.99 -14.72
CA VAL A 8 4.08 -6.83 -14.69
C VAL A 8 5.03 -6.35 -15.77
N ILE A 9 6.25 -6.02 -15.34
CA ILE A 9 7.36 -5.73 -16.25
C ILE A 9 8.48 -6.73 -16.05
N VAL A 10 9.30 -6.92 -17.08
CA VAL A 10 10.54 -7.71 -16.99
C VAL A 10 11.75 -6.84 -17.23
N ARG A 11 12.83 -7.09 -16.47
CA ARG A 11 14.13 -6.43 -16.64
C ARG A 11 15.23 -7.46 -16.77
N ALA A 12 15.87 -7.53 -17.93
CA ALA A 12 17.07 -8.32 -18.13
C ALA A 12 18.32 -7.47 -17.84
N ARG A 13 19.28 -8.02 -17.09
CA ARG A 13 20.60 -7.38 -16.90
C ARG A 13 21.59 -7.89 -17.95
N PRO A 14 22.73 -7.21 -18.19
CA PRO A 14 23.83 -7.79 -18.96
C PRO A 14 24.48 -8.98 -18.25
N LEU A 15 25.27 -9.77 -18.98
CA LEU A 15 26.17 -10.78 -18.40
C LEU A 15 27.17 -10.10 -17.46
N ASN A 16 27.30 -10.63 -16.24
CA ASN A 16 28.29 -10.10 -15.29
C ASN A 16 29.71 -10.63 -15.59
N GLU A 17 30.72 -10.06 -14.96
CA GLU A 17 32.13 -10.43 -15.19
C GLU A 17 32.39 -11.94 -15.04
N ARG A 18 31.78 -12.58 -14.02
CA ARG A 18 31.93 -14.02 -13.79
C ARG A 18 31.32 -14.83 -14.93
N GLU A 19 30.14 -14.46 -15.41
CA GLU A 19 29.45 -15.13 -16.52
C GLU A 19 30.20 -14.94 -17.85
N GLN A 20 30.76 -13.75 -18.07
CA GLN A 20 31.64 -13.48 -19.22
C GLN A 20 32.91 -14.34 -19.16
N LEU A 21 33.55 -14.45 -18.00
CA LEU A 21 34.73 -15.32 -17.79
C LEU A 21 34.41 -16.80 -18.00
N LEU A 22 33.21 -17.23 -17.61
CA LEU A 22 32.69 -18.58 -17.85
C LEU A 22 32.22 -18.79 -19.30
N LYS A 23 32.24 -17.75 -20.14
CA LYS A 23 31.76 -17.76 -21.52
C LYS A 23 30.31 -18.25 -21.64
N CYS A 24 29.46 -17.83 -20.71
CA CYS A 24 28.03 -18.10 -20.77
C CYS A 24 27.40 -17.49 -22.03
N ASP A 25 26.53 -18.25 -22.69
CA ASP A 25 25.72 -17.75 -23.80
C ASP A 25 24.56 -16.88 -23.26
N ASN A 26 24.23 -15.80 -23.98
CA ASN A 26 23.01 -15.03 -23.70
C ASN A 26 21.78 -15.80 -24.24
N ILE A 27 20.85 -16.15 -23.36
CA ILE A 27 19.63 -16.90 -23.67
C ILE A 27 18.37 -16.03 -23.79
N LEU A 28 18.49 -14.71 -23.61
CA LEU A 28 17.36 -13.77 -23.65
C LEU A 28 17.42 -12.87 -24.87
N GLU A 29 16.25 -12.63 -25.45
CA GLU A 29 16.02 -11.60 -26.45
C GLU A 29 14.82 -10.76 -25.99
N VAL A 30 15.04 -9.46 -25.82
CA VAL A 30 14.04 -8.54 -25.25
C VAL A 30 13.71 -7.47 -26.27
N PHE A 31 12.42 -7.30 -26.56
CA PHE A 31 11.92 -6.30 -27.48
C PHE A 31 11.08 -5.28 -26.72
N SER A 32 11.71 -4.17 -26.30
CA SER A 32 11.08 -3.16 -25.45
C SER A 32 9.84 -2.53 -26.10
N ASN A 33 9.85 -2.35 -27.43
CA ASN A 33 8.75 -1.73 -28.17
C ASN A 33 7.45 -2.55 -28.18
N THR A 34 7.53 -3.87 -28.00
CA THR A 34 6.38 -4.79 -28.03
C THR A 34 6.07 -5.41 -26.67
N GLY A 35 6.85 -5.08 -25.63
CA GLY A 35 6.76 -5.74 -24.33
C GLY A 35 7.03 -7.25 -24.41
N GLN A 36 7.80 -7.70 -25.40
CA GLN A 36 8.09 -9.11 -25.64
C GLN A 36 9.43 -9.51 -25.01
N CYS A 37 9.46 -10.68 -24.38
CA CYS A 37 10.68 -11.33 -23.91
C CYS A 37 10.70 -12.79 -24.36
N SER A 38 11.75 -13.16 -25.09
CA SER A 38 11.99 -14.50 -25.60
C SER A 38 13.14 -15.16 -24.82
N ILE A 39 13.02 -16.46 -24.54
CA ILE A 39 14.06 -17.26 -23.88
C ILE A 39 14.37 -18.52 -24.68
N ALA A 40 15.64 -18.68 -25.08
CA ALA A 40 16.14 -19.82 -25.86
C ALA A 40 16.66 -20.95 -24.95
N SER A 41 16.42 -22.20 -25.35
CA SER A 41 16.87 -23.38 -24.59
C SER A 41 18.35 -23.67 -24.86
N PRO A 42 19.26 -23.60 -23.88
CA PRO A 42 20.67 -23.87 -24.12
C PRO A 42 20.94 -25.34 -24.50
N ASN A 43 20.11 -26.27 -23.99
CA ASN A 43 20.24 -27.71 -24.25
C ASN A 43 19.65 -28.16 -25.60
N ASP A 44 18.86 -27.30 -26.27
CA ASP A 44 18.19 -27.65 -27.51
C ASP A 44 18.08 -26.41 -28.41
N LYS A 45 19.14 -26.15 -29.18
CA LYS A 45 19.23 -24.99 -30.10
C LYS A 45 18.25 -25.08 -31.28
N LYS A 46 17.65 -26.26 -31.55
CA LYS A 46 16.63 -26.43 -32.60
C LYS A 46 15.24 -26.09 -32.11
N ARG A 47 15.01 -26.11 -30.79
CA ARG A 47 13.73 -25.75 -30.20
C ARG A 47 13.49 -24.24 -30.37
N PRO A 48 12.31 -23.82 -30.87
CA PRO A 48 11.99 -22.41 -30.95
C PRO A 48 12.00 -21.77 -29.55
N PRO A 49 12.47 -20.50 -29.43
CA PRO A 49 12.43 -19.77 -28.17
C PRO A 49 11.01 -19.70 -27.59
N LYS A 50 10.90 -19.74 -26.27
CA LYS A 50 9.62 -19.48 -25.60
C LYS A 50 9.43 -17.96 -25.52
N VAL A 51 8.25 -17.49 -25.91
CA VAL A 51 7.93 -16.07 -25.98
C VAL A 51 6.90 -15.72 -24.92
N PHE A 52 7.12 -14.60 -24.23
CA PHE A 52 6.23 -14.03 -23.22
C PHE A 52 5.96 -12.55 -23.52
N PHE A 53 4.81 -12.05 -23.08
CA PHE A 53 4.39 -10.66 -23.27
C PHE A 53 4.00 -10.02 -21.93
N PHE A 54 4.57 -8.86 -21.65
CA PHE A 54 4.44 -8.12 -20.39
C PHE A 54 3.97 -6.69 -20.66
N ASP A 55 3.60 -5.97 -19.61
CA ASP A 55 3.20 -4.56 -19.72
C ASP A 55 4.40 -3.66 -20.07
N GLY A 56 5.61 -4.13 -19.78
CA GLY A 56 6.88 -3.55 -20.20
C GLY A 56 7.99 -4.60 -20.20
N SER A 57 8.93 -4.49 -21.14
CA SER A 57 10.11 -5.36 -21.19
C SER A 57 11.36 -4.53 -21.42
N TYR A 58 12.37 -4.74 -20.60
CA TYR A 58 13.58 -3.91 -20.54
C TYR A 58 14.81 -4.79 -20.69
N ASP A 59 15.66 -4.44 -21.65
CA ASP A 59 16.89 -5.14 -21.99
C ASP A 59 18.08 -4.66 -21.14
N GLU A 60 19.28 -5.16 -21.46
CA GLU A 60 20.52 -4.83 -20.75
C GLU A 60 20.95 -3.35 -20.88
N ASN A 61 20.42 -2.62 -21.86
CA ASN A 61 20.72 -1.20 -22.09
C ASN A 61 19.72 -0.26 -21.39
N SER A 62 18.61 -0.81 -20.89
CA SER A 62 17.55 -0.03 -20.27
C SER A 62 17.97 0.55 -18.91
N THR A 63 17.75 1.84 -18.72
CA THR A 63 18.09 2.54 -17.47
C THR A 63 17.01 2.37 -16.42
N THR A 64 17.39 2.49 -15.14
CA THR A 64 16.38 2.47 -14.05
C THR A 64 15.47 3.70 -14.13
N GLU A 65 15.97 4.83 -14.63
CA GLU A 65 15.16 6.02 -14.93
C GLU A 65 14.04 5.74 -15.93
N GLN A 66 14.36 5.10 -17.06
CA GLN A 66 13.36 4.74 -18.07
C GLN A 66 12.28 3.84 -17.48
N ILE A 67 12.69 2.78 -16.76
CA ILE A 67 11.77 1.84 -16.09
C ILE A 67 10.88 2.56 -15.09
N TYR A 68 11.45 3.51 -14.34
CA TYR A 68 10.71 4.29 -13.36
C TYR A 68 9.63 5.13 -14.04
N ASN A 69 10.00 5.90 -15.07
CA ASN A 69 9.08 6.79 -15.78
C ASN A 69 7.96 6.01 -16.47
N ASP A 70 8.29 4.90 -17.11
CA ASP A 70 7.33 4.10 -17.88
C ASP A 70 6.34 3.32 -16.99
N ALA A 71 6.80 2.79 -15.86
CA ALA A 71 6.01 1.81 -15.07
C ALA A 71 5.75 2.22 -13.62
N CYS A 72 6.68 2.92 -12.96
CA CYS A 72 6.58 3.23 -11.53
C CYS A 72 5.90 4.59 -11.29
N TYR A 73 6.14 5.58 -12.15
CA TYR A 73 5.74 6.97 -11.95
C TYR A 73 4.24 7.12 -11.67
N SER A 74 3.39 6.54 -12.53
CA SER A 74 1.93 6.60 -12.37
C SER A 74 1.42 5.87 -11.12
N LEU A 75 2.12 4.82 -10.67
CA LEU A 75 1.78 4.13 -9.43
C LEU A 75 2.08 5.04 -8.24
N VAL A 76 3.26 5.66 -8.21
CA VAL A 76 3.68 6.59 -7.13
C VAL A 76 2.82 7.85 -7.12
N GLU A 77 2.44 8.37 -8.29
CA GLU A 77 1.45 9.45 -8.43
C GLU A 77 0.11 9.06 -7.80
N GLY A 78 -0.37 7.83 -8.03
CA GLY A 78 -1.54 7.34 -7.30
C GLY A 78 -1.36 7.37 -5.78
N VAL A 79 -0.17 7.08 -5.26
CA VAL A 79 0.06 7.14 -3.81
C VAL A 79 -0.02 8.58 -3.29
N THR A 80 0.47 9.57 -4.04
CA THR A 80 0.33 11.00 -3.68
C THR A 80 -1.09 11.54 -3.86
N GLU A 81 -2.01 10.74 -4.40
CA GLU A 81 -3.46 11.02 -4.44
C GLU A 81 -4.24 10.31 -3.31
N GLY A 82 -3.61 9.39 -2.57
CA GLY A 82 -4.23 8.60 -1.49
C GLY A 82 -4.52 7.14 -1.84
N TYR A 83 -3.97 6.57 -2.91
CA TYR A 83 -4.03 5.13 -3.14
C TYR A 83 -2.95 4.39 -2.34
N ASN A 84 -3.17 3.10 -2.05
CA ASN A 84 -2.07 2.21 -1.72
C ASN A 84 -1.34 1.78 -3.00
N GLY A 85 -0.02 1.72 -2.93
CA GLY A 85 0.87 1.25 -3.98
C GLY A 85 1.79 0.14 -3.47
N THR A 86 2.09 -0.84 -4.31
CA THR A 86 3.17 -1.80 -4.04
C THR A 86 4.01 -2.02 -5.29
N ILE A 87 5.32 -1.84 -5.17
CA ILE A 87 6.30 -2.23 -6.19
C ILE A 87 7.19 -3.30 -5.58
N PHE A 88 7.27 -4.47 -6.21
CA PHE A 88 8.13 -5.54 -5.73
C PHE A 88 9.01 -6.12 -6.83
N ALA A 89 10.29 -6.32 -6.51
CA ALA A 89 11.25 -6.99 -7.38
C ALA A 89 11.33 -8.48 -7.07
N TYR A 90 11.29 -9.32 -8.10
CA TYR A 90 11.29 -10.78 -7.98
C TYR A 90 12.24 -11.44 -8.99
N GLY A 91 12.88 -12.53 -8.60
CA GLY A 91 13.81 -13.30 -9.43
C GLY A 91 14.96 -13.90 -8.61
N GLN A 92 15.84 -14.66 -9.26
CA GLN A 92 16.96 -15.32 -8.59
C GLN A 92 17.97 -14.33 -7.96
N THR A 93 18.83 -14.82 -7.08
CA THR A 93 19.98 -14.06 -6.58
C THR A 93 20.87 -13.59 -7.73
N GLY A 94 21.29 -12.33 -7.63
CA GLY A 94 22.17 -11.72 -8.63
C GLY A 94 21.50 -11.39 -9.97
N CYS A 95 20.17 -11.46 -10.13
CA CYS A 95 19.49 -11.04 -11.37
C CYS A 95 19.21 -9.53 -11.45
N GLY A 96 19.51 -8.75 -10.41
CA GLY A 96 19.36 -7.28 -10.43
C GLY A 96 18.17 -6.72 -9.63
N LYS A 97 17.56 -7.48 -8.70
CA LYS A 97 16.47 -7.00 -7.84
C LYS A 97 16.89 -5.77 -7.01
N SER A 98 17.90 -5.91 -6.16
CA SER A 98 18.42 -4.82 -5.34
C SER A 98 19.00 -3.68 -6.19
N TYR A 99 19.64 -4.00 -7.32
CA TYR A 99 20.06 -2.98 -8.30
C TYR A 99 18.87 -2.18 -8.85
N THR A 100 17.70 -2.79 -9.03
CA THR A 100 16.52 -2.07 -9.49
C THR A 100 15.87 -1.24 -8.39
N MET A 101 15.72 -1.81 -7.19
CA MET A 101 15.04 -1.14 -6.08
C MET A 101 15.89 -0.03 -5.47
N GLN A 102 17.17 -0.29 -5.20
CA GLN A 102 18.09 0.65 -4.57
C GLN A 102 18.88 1.46 -5.60
N GLY A 103 19.33 0.81 -6.68
CA GLY A 103 20.19 1.42 -7.68
C GLY A 103 21.60 1.71 -7.18
N VAL A 104 22.30 2.50 -7.99
CA VAL A 104 23.62 3.04 -7.70
C VAL A 104 23.56 4.56 -7.71
N VAL A 105 24.43 5.21 -6.95
CA VAL A 105 24.52 6.68 -6.92
C VAL A 105 25.05 7.22 -8.24
N GLU A 106 26.06 6.56 -8.79
CA GLU A 106 26.68 6.91 -10.07
C GLU A 106 26.61 5.72 -11.05
N PRO A 107 26.12 5.93 -12.28
CA PRO A 107 25.60 7.19 -12.82
C PRO A 107 24.16 7.51 -12.35
N PRO A 108 23.71 8.80 -12.36
CA PRO A 108 22.42 9.20 -11.80
C PRO A 108 21.19 8.53 -12.46
N PHE A 109 21.26 8.21 -13.75
CA PHE A 109 20.19 7.49 -14.47
C PHE A 109 20.02 6.03 -14.01
N GLN A 110 20.92 5.52 -13.15
CA GLN A 110 20.81 4.22 -12.49
C GLN A 110 20.47 4.31 -10.99
N LYS A 111 20.12 5.50 -10.48
CA LYS A 111 19.44 5.65 -9.19
C LYS A 111 18.19 4.76 -9.15
N GLY A 112 17.97 4.07 -8.04
CA GLY A 112 16.95 3.02 -7.92
C GLY A 112 15.52 3.54 -7.84
N VAL A 113 14.57 2.60 -7.88
CA VAL A 113 13.13 2.91 -7.73
C VAL A 113 12.82 3.58 -6.39
N ILE A 114 13.39 3.10 -5.28
CA ILE A 114 13.13 3.63 -3.94
C ILE A 114 13.51 5.11 -3.83
N PRO A 115 14.76 5.51 -4.09
CA PRO A 115 15.12 6.90 -3.94
C PRO A 115 14.51 7.80 -5.04
N ARG A 116 14.08 7.27 -6.20
CA ARG A 116 13.27 8.02 -7.18
C ARG A 116 11.83 8.26 -6.71
N ALA A 117 11.22 7.27 -6.04
CA ALA A 117 9.89 7.42 -5.45
C ALA A 117 9.86 8.56 -4.43
N PHE A 118 10.92 8.70 -3.64
CA PHE A 118 11.08 9.84 -2.75
C PHE A 118 11.24 11.16 -3.49
N ASP A 119 12.08 11.23 -4.53
CA ASP A 119 12.22 12.45 -5.33
C ASP A 119 10.85 12.91 -5.86
N GLN A 120 10.08 12.00 -6.46
CA GLN A 120 8.76 12.31 -7.01
C GLN A 120 7.76 12.75 -5.93
N ILE A 121 7.74 12.07 -4.77
CA ILE A 121 6.86 12.42 -3.66
C ILE A 121 7.17 13.83 -3.16
N PHE A 122 8.45 14.13 -2.90
CA PHE A 122 8.86 15.45 -2.41
C PHE A 122 8.70 16.55 -3.47
N GLU A 123 8.87 16.24 -4.75
CA GLU A 123 8.55 17.15 -5.86
C GLU A 123 7.05 17.48 -5.87
N THR A 124 6.19 16.46 -5.78
CA THR A 124 4.73 16.63 -5.70
C THR A 124 4.33 17.49 -4.50
N MET A 125 4.93 17.24 -3.34
CA MET A 125 4.73 18.03 -2.12
C MET A 125 5.14 19.50 -2.29
N SER A 126 6.19 19.77 -3.07
CA SER A 126 6.69 21.12 -3.28
C SER A 126 5.83 21.95 -4.22
N VAL A 127 5.13 21.29 -5.15
CA VAL A 127 4.23 21.91 -6.13
C VAL A 127 2.81 22.09 -5.58
N SER A 128 2.39 21.29 -4.61
CA SER A 128 1.03 21.37 -4.05
C SER A 128 0.86 22.57 -3.11
N GLU A 129 0.02 23.53 -3.50
CA GLU A 129 -0.28 24.72 -2.69
C GLU A 129 -1.39 24.46 -1.65
N LYS A 130 -2.31 23.55 -1.96
CA LYS A 130 -3.53 23.31 -1.17
C LYS A 130 -3.41 22.11 -0.22
N THR A 131 -2.50 21.18 -0.47
CA THR A 131 -2.38 19.96 0.32
C THR A 131 -1.15 20.02 1.23
N LYS A 132 -1.35 19.79 2.53
CA LYS A 132 -0.25 19.50 3.45
C LYS A 132 0.03 18.01 3.46
N TYR A 133 1.31 17.64 3.52
CA TYR A 133 1.75 16.26 3.55
C TYR A 133 2.55 15.98 4.83
N LEU A 134 2.36 14.79 5.38
CA LEU A 134 3.23 14.19 6.39
C LEU A 134 3.73 12.85 5.87
N VAL A 135 5.05 12.71 5.86
CA VAL A 135 5.74 11.52 5.36
C VAL A 135 6.38 10.77 6.52
N HIS A 136 6.06 9.49 6.63
CA HIS A 136 6.82 8.55 7.45
C HIS A 136 7.38 7.43 6.58
N ALA A 137 8.48 6.83 7.04
CA ALA A 137 8.90 5.54 6.52
C ALA A 137 9.24 4.55 7.61
N SER A 138 9.06 3.29 7.27
CA SER A 138 9.58 2.14 7.99
C SER A 138 10.41 1.29 7.04
N PHE A 139 11.39 0.59 7.57
CA PHE A 139 12.13 -0.38 6.77
C PHE A 139 12.40 -1.63 7.58
N LEU A 140 11.84 -2.74 7.12
CA LEU A 140 11.91 -4.01 7.81
C LEU A 140 12.51 -5.09 6.93
N GLU A 141 13.01 -6.11 7.61
CA GLU A 141 13.54 -7.34 7.02
C GLU A 141 12.72 -8.52 7.52
N ILE A 142 12.40 -9.43 6.60
CA ILE A 142 11.87 -10.76 6.91
C ILE A 142 12.93 -11.78 6.53
N TYR A 143 13.54 -12.40 7.53
CA TYR A 143 14.55 -13.43 7.35
C TYR A 143 14.21 -14.65 8.19
N ASN A 144 14.12 -15.83 7.56
CA ASN A 144 13.78 -17.08 8.25
C ASN A 144 12.47 -17.01 9.07
N GLU A 145 11.45 -16.33 8.52
CA GLU A 145 10.18 -16.04 9.21
C GLU A 145 10.32 -15.17 10.48
N GLU A 146 11.44 -14.49 10.68
CA GLU A 146 11.61 -13.50 11.74
C GLU A 146 11.55 -12.10 11.14
N ILE A 147 10.81 -11.20 11.80
CA ILE A 147 10.67 -9.80 11.41
C ILE A 147 11.65 -8.97 12.23
N ARG A 148 12.39 -8.09 11.57
CA ARG A 148 13.36 -7.18 12.18
C ARG A 148 13.15 -5.78 11.65
N ASP A 149 13.31 -4.79 12.52
CA ASP A 149 13.26 -3.38 12.15
C ASP A 149 14.68 -2.90 11.82
N LEU A 150 14.93 -2.61 10.55
CA LEU A 150 16.24 -2.15 10.07
C LEU A 150 16.54 -0.71 10.51
N LEU A 151 15.55 0.04 10.98
CA LEU A 151 15.69 1.41 11.46
C LEU A 151 15.52 1.53 12.98
N GLY A 152 15.15 0.45 13.67
CA GLY A 152 14.94 0.42 15.10
C GLY A 152 16.23 0.61 15.90
N TYR A 153 16.08 0.97 17.19
CA TYR A 153 17.22 1.09 18.11
C TYR A 153 17.96 -0.24 18.27
N ASP A 154 17.21 -1.33 18.47
CA ASP A 154 17.72 -2.69 18.43
C ASP A 154 17.26 -3.39 17.14
N TYR A 155 18.03 -3.22 16.06
CA TYR A 155 17.77 -3.87 14.77
C TYR A 155 17.96 -5.40 14.79
N LYS A 156 18.41 -5.97 15.91
CA LYS A 156 18.50 -7.42 16.12
C LYS A 156 17.30 -7.97 16.91
N ALA A 157 16.49 -7.12 17.50
CA ALA A 157 15.26 -7.51 18.16
C ALA A 157 14.29 -8.14 17.15
N LYS A 158 13.55 -9.16 17.61
CA LYS A 158 12.49 -9.78 16.84
C LYS A 158 11.20 -9.02 17.07
N LEU A 159 10.47 -8.74 16.01
CA LEU A 159 9.14 -8.15 16.06
C LEU A 159 8.07 -9.20 15.80
N GLU A 160 6.88 -8.93 16.33
CA GLU A 160 5.71 -9.80 16.18
C GLU A 160 4.68 -9.17 15.25
N LEU A 161 4.04 -10.02 14.48
CA LEU A 161 2.89 -9.67 13.68
C LEU A 161 1.62 -9.74 14.53
N LYS A 162 0.80 -8.70 14.45
CA LYS A 162 -0.48 -8.58 15.16
C LYS A 162 -1.58 -8.20 14.19
N GLU A 163 -2.80 -8.53 14.56
CA GLU A 163 -4.01 -8.15 13.83
C GLU A 163 -4.76 -7.08 14.63
N ASN A 164 -5.27 -6.07 13.94
CA ASN A 164 -6.19 -5.10 14.47
C ASN A 164 -7.40 -5.03 13.51
N PRO A 165 -8.66 -4.97 14.02
CA PRO A 165 -9.85 -4.94 13.18
C PRO A 165 -9.87 -3.79 12.15
N ASP A 166 -9.32 -2.63 12.51
CA ASP A 166 -9.38 -1.38 11.73
C ASP A 166 -8.16 -1.21 10.82
N LYS A 167 -6.96 -1.52 11.33
CA LYS A 167 -5.68 -1.39 10.59
C LYS A 167 -5.33 -2.63 9.78
N GLY A 168 -6.02 -3.75 10.02
CA GLY A 168 -5.62 -5.06 9.53
C GLY A 168 -4.34 -5.54 10.21
N VAL A 169 -3.52 -6.23 9.42
CA VAL A 169 -2.28 -6.88 9.88
C VAL A 169 -1.14 -5.87 9.98
N TYR A 170 -0.53 -5.73 11.16
CA TYR A 170 0.56 -4.79 11.43
C TYR A 170 1.70 -5.40 12.25
N VAL A 171 2.89 -4.82 12.14
CA VAL A 171 4.07 -5.25 12.90
C VAL A 171 4.17 -4.44 14.18
N ALA A 172 4.04 -5.09 15.33
CA ALA A 172 4.12 -4.44 16.63
C ALA A 172 5.55 -3.96 16.92
N GLY A 173 5.70 -2.72 17.35
CA GLY A 173 7.00 -2.13 17.68
C GLY A 173 7.85 -1.71 16.48
N LEU A 174 7.32 -1.79 15.25
CA LEU A 174 7.99 -1.29 14.06
C LEU A 174 8.16 0.24 14.17
N SER A 175 9.40 0.72 14.07
CA SER A 175 9.67 2.15 14.16
C SER A 175 9.22 2.88 12.89
N MET A 176 8.61 4.04 13.11
CA MET A 176 8.12 4.96 12.08
C MET A 176 8.96 6.23 12.13
N HIS A 177 9.70 6.51 11.07
CA HIS A 177 10.61 7.66 10.99
C HIS A 177 9.95 8.75 10.17
N LYS A 178 9.73 9.92 10.78
CA LYS A 178 9.28 11.12 10.06
C LYS A 178 10.38 11.57 9.11
N ILE A 179 10.02 11.87 7.86
CA ILE A 179 10.96 12.34 6.83
C ILE A 179 10.50 13.70 6.33
N THR A 180 11.43 14.65 6.36
CA THR A 180 11.18 16.05 5.97
C THR A 180 11.92 16.44 4.70
N SER A 181 12.89 15.63 4.24
CA SER A 181 13.66 15.89 3.03
C SER A 181 14.13 14.62 2.33
N VAL A 182 14.48 14.75 1.05
CA VAL A 182 15.10 13.68 0.24
C VAL A 182 16.42 13.20 0.87
N ALA A 183 17.21 14.10 1.46
CA ALA A 183 18.48 13.76 2.10
C ALA A 183 18.27 12.89 3.35
N GLU A 184 17.26 13.18 4.17
CA GLU A 184 16.89 12.33 5.32
C GLU A 184 16.46 10.94 4.86
N CYS A 185 15.69 10.87 3.76
CA CYS A 185 15.34 9.60 3.13
C CYS A 185 16.59 8.79 2.75
N GLN A 186 17.57 9.41 2.10
CA GLN A 186 18.81 8.73 1.71
C GLN A 186 19.55 8.20 2.95
N ASN A 187 19.63 9.00 4.01
CA ASN A 187 20.27 8.59 5.26
C ASN A 187 19.60 7.38 5.93
N ILE A 188 18.26 7.36 6.02
CA ILE A 188 17.55 6.21 6.61
C ILE A 188 17.69 4.96 5.72
N MET A 189 17.70 5.12 4.41
CA MET A 189 17.95 4.04 3.46
C MET A 189 19.36 3.49 3.68
N GLU A 190 20.42 4.31 3.61
CA GLU A 190 21.78 3.83 3.86
C GLU A 190 21.94 3.15 5.23
N ARG A 191 21.32 3.70 6.28
CA ARG A 191 21.31 3.10 7.62
C ARG A 191 20.68 1.71 7.62
N GLY A 192 19.48 1.58 7.09
CA GLY A 192 18.76 0.31 7.11
C GLY A 192 19.43 -0.76 6.24
N TRP A 193 20.03 -0.38 5.11
CA TRP A 193 20.80 -1.29 4.28
C TRP A 193 22.08 -1.75 4.96
N LYS A 194 22.79 -0.84 5.66
CA LYS A 194 23.94 -1.21 6.48
C LYS A 194 23.52 -2.18 7.59
N ASN A 195 22.37 -1.98 8.23
CA ASN A 195 21.86 -2.87 9.25
C ASN A 195 21.49 -4.26 8.68
N ARG A 196 20.84 -4.29 7.50
CA ARG A 196 20.57 -5.53 6.74
C ARG A 196 21.86 -6.28 6.41
N SER A 197 22.89 -5.55 5.99
CA SER A 197 24.19 -6.15 5.65
C SER A 197 25.01 -6.60 6.87
N THR A 198 24.87 -5.95 8.03
CA THR A 198 25.68 -6.21 9.24
C THR A 198 25.02 -7.19 10.23
N GLY A 199 23.72 -7.43 10.13
CA GLY A 199 23.03 -8.54 10.83
C GLY A 199 23.63 -9.92 10.49
N ALA A 200 24.38 -9.97 9.39
CA ALA A 200 25.23 -11.07 8.97
C ALA A 200 26.37 -11.37 9.97
N THR A 201 26.27 -12.46 10.72
CA THR A 201 27.49 -13.15 11.16
C THR A 201 28.22 -13.73 9.92
N LEU A 202 29.52 -14.03 10.03
CA LEU A 202 30.32 -14.68 8.96
C LEU A 202 29.63 -15.92 8.32
N MET A 203 28.64 -16.50 9.02
CA MET A 203 27.89 -17.67 8.60
C MET A 203 26.62 -17.35 7.78
N ASN A 204 26.06 -16.13 7.84
CA ASN A 204 24.72 -15.76 7.36
C ASN A 204 24.70 -14.54 6.40
N ALA A 205 25.81 -14.23 5.75
CA ALA A 205 26.07 -12.94 5.10
C ALA A 205 25.38 -12.68 3.74
N ASP A 206 24.11 -13.03 3.57
CA ASP A 206 23.47 -12.78 2.28
C ASP A 206 22.09 -12.15 2.37
N SER A 207 22.03 -10.87 1.99
CA SER A 207 20.80 -10.14 1.73
C SER A 207 19.92 -10.82 0.67
N SER A 208 20.49 -11.75 -0.11
CA SER A 208 19.73 -12.60 -1.03
C SER A 208 18.68 -13.49 -0.37
N ARG A 209 18.81 -13.76 0.93
CA ARG A 209 17.96 -14.70 1.67
C ARG A 209 16.87 -14.05 2.50
N SER A 210 16.92 -12.73 2.61
CA SER A 210 15.94 -11.93 3.32
C SER A 210 15.03 -11.22 2.34
N HIS A 211 13.75 -11.09 2.66
CA HIS A 211 12.89 -10.09 2.03
C HIS A 211 13.09 -8.76 2.76
N SER A 212 13.15 -7.65 2.03
CA SER A 212 13.14 -6.32 2.65
C SER A 212 11.96 -5.50 2.14
N ILE A 213 11.26 -4.84 3.07
CA ILE A 213 10.07 -4.04 2.78
C ILE A 213 10.32 -2.65 3.30
N PHE A 214 10.53 -1.72 2.37
CA PHE A 214 10.61 -0.31 2.65
C PHE A 214 9.23 0.30 2.41
N THR A 215 8.59 0.82 3.44
CA THR A 215 7.24 1.38 3.32
C THR A 215 7.26 2.88 3.55
N ILE A 216 6.66 3.64 2.63
CA ILE A 216 6.41 5.07 2.75
C ILE A 216 4.93 5.26 3.07
N TYR A 217 4.66 6.00 4.13
CA TYR A 217 3.31 6.38 4.55
C TYR A 217 3.15 7.87 4.30
N LEU A 218 2.12 8.23 3.53
CA LEU A 218 1.76 9.60 3.22
C LEU A 218 0.42 9.90 3.86
N GLU A 219 0.38 10.94 4.67
CA GLU A 219 -0.88 11.52 5.12
C GLU A 219 -1.05 12.90 4.50
N MET A 220 -2.22 13.14 3.94
CA MET A 220 -2.56 14.31 3.14
C MET A 220 -3.74 15.02 3.76
N ILE A 221 -3.62 16.32 3.87
CA ILE A 221 -4.67 17.20 4.38
C ILE A 221 -4.90 18.29 3.34
N ASP A 222 -6.01 18.22 2.63
CA ASP A 222 -6.40 19.27 1.68
C ASP A 222 -7.00 20.45 2.45
N ARG A 223 -6.49 21.65 2.20
CA ARG A 223 -7.09 22.90 2.69
C ARG A 223 -8.25 23.28 1.76
N SER A 224 -9.39 23.58 2.35
CA SER A 224 -10.47 24.25 1.65
C SER A 224 -10.26 25.78 1.64
N ASP A 225 -10.71 26.45 0.57
CA ASP A 225 -10.66 27.92 0.49
C ASP A 225 -11.75 28.58 1.36
N ASN A 226 -12.78 27.83 1.74
CA ASN A 226 -13.85 28.29 2.64
C ASN A 226 -13.52 27.88 4.07
N SER A 227 -13.49 28.81 5.02
CA SER A 227 -13.33 28.53 6.46
C SER A 227 -14.39 27.58 7.05
N LEU A 228 -15.48 27.32 6.31
CA LEU A 228 -16.56 26.41 6.65
C LEU A 228 -16.42 25.01 6.04
N ASP A 229 -15.54 24.82 5.04
CA ASP A 229 -15.31 23.52 4.41
C ASP A 229 -14.21 22.77 5.19
N TYR A 230 -14.45 21.53 5.54
CA TYR A 230 -13.54 20.70 6.31
C TYR A 230 -12.27 20.35 5.53
N ASN A 231 -11.16 20.17 6.24
CA ASN A 231 -9.99 19.54 5.62
C ASN A 231 -10.31 18.07 5.30
N HIS A 232 -10.16 17.70 4.03
CA HIS A 232 -10.25 16.29 3.61
C HIS A 232 -8.94 15.58 3.95
N ILE A 233 -9.04 14.45 4.65
CA ILE A 233 -7.86 13.64 5.00
C ILE A 233 -7.80 12.46 4.05
N ARG A 234 -6.64 12.30 3.40
CA ARG A 234 -6.32 11.16 2.56
C ARG A 234 -5.04 10.49 3.03
N ALA A 235 -4.92 9.18 2.83
CA ALA A 235 -3.75 8.42 3.21
C ALA A 235 -3.23 7.56 2.05
N GLY A 236 -1.96 7.70 1.71
CA GLY A 236 -1.26 6.84 0.77
C GLY A 236 -0.28 5.91 1.49
N LYS A 237 -0.14 4.68 1.03
CA LYS A 237 0.86 3.72 1.52
C LYS A 237 1.60 3.10 0.35
N LEU A 238 2.91 3.31 0.24
CA LEU A 238 3.75 2.73 -0.80
C LEU A 238 4.69 1.68 -0.20
N ASN A 239 4.48 0.41 -0.53
CA ASN A 239 5.40 -0.67 -0.20
C ASN A 239 6.40 -0.89 -1.34
N LEU A 240 7.69 -0.83 -1.03
CA LEU A 240 8.80 -1.03 -1.95
C LEU A 240 9.58 -2.25 -1.50
N VAL A 241 9.42 -3.36 -2.21
CA VAL A 241 9.85 -4.68 -1.75
C VAL A 241 10.97 -5.23 -2.62
N ASP A 242 12.06 -5.64 -1.97
CA ASP A 242 13.13 -6.45 -2.55
C ASP A 242 13.01 -7.86 -1.96
N LEU A 243 12.45 -8.79 -2.73
CA LEU A 243 12.21 -10.17 -2.27
C LEU A 243 13.52 -10.97 -2.23
N ALA A 244 13.53 -12.05 -1.46
CA ALA A 244 14.60 -13.03 -1.48
C ALA A 244 14.76 -13.68 -2.86
N GLY A 245 15.93 -14.29 -3.11
CA GLY A 245 16.22 -15.07 -4.30
C GLY A 245 15.22 -16.21 -4.50
N SER A 246 14.69 -16.32 -5.72
CA SER A 246 13.71 -17.35 -6.08
C SER A 246 14.32 -18.67 -6.56
N GLU A 247 15.66 -18.80 -6.56
CA GLU A 247 16.34 -19.98 -7.07
C GLU A 247 16.11 -21.24 -6.23
N ARG A 248 16.19 -22.40 -6.88
CA ARG A 248 16.00 -23.68 -6.20
C ARG A 248 17.22 -24.05 -5.36
N GLN A 249 16.96 -24.59 -4.18
CA GLN A 249 18.01 -25.00 -3.23
C GLN A 249 18.98 -26.05 -3.77
N THR A 250 18.56 -26.88 -4.72
CA THR A 250 19.45 -27.83 -5.39
C THR A 250 20.64 -27.14 -6.08
N LYS A 251 20.55 -25.85 -6.42
CA LYS A 251 21.66 -25.07 -6.99
C LYS A 251 22.62 -24.49 -5.95
N THR A 252 22.18 -24.28 -4.70
CA THR A 252 23.01 -23.62 -3.68
C THR A 252 24.05 -24.56 -3.07
N GLY A 253 23.84 -25.89 -3.19
CA GLY A 253 24.70 -26.89 -2.56
C GLY A 253 24.69 -26.86 -1.03
N ALA A 254 23.72 -26.16 -0.43
CA ALA A 254 23.60 -25.99 1.01
C ALA A 254 23.28 -27.32 1.71
N THR A 255 24.01 -27.62 2.79
CA THR A 255 23.77 -28.78 3.67
C THR A 255 23.49 -28.30 5.11
N GLY A 256 22.93 -29.17 5.94
CA GLY A 256 22.68 -28.88 7.36
C GLY A 256 21.65 -27.76 7.59
N ASP A 257 21.94 -26.83 8.50
CA ASP A 257 20.99 -25.76 8.85
C ASP A 257 20.74 -24.77 7.70
N ARG A 258 21.74 -24.57 6.82
CA ARG A 258 21.54 -23.77 5.59
C ARG A 258 20.50 -24.40 4.66
N PHE A 259 20.37 -25.73 4.67
CA PHE A 259 19.34 -26.42 3.89
C PHE A 259 17.94 -26.16 4.49
N LYS A 260 17.80 -26.19 5.81
CA LYS A 260 16.52 -25.90 6.50
C LYS A 260 16.06 -24.46 6.31
N GLU A 261 16.99 -23.51 6.48
CA GLU A 261 16.76 -22.08 6.26
C GLU A 261 16.28 -21.83 4.83
N ALA A 262 17.01 -22.34 3.85
CA ALA A 262 16.72 -22.07 2.46
C ALA A 262 15.46 -22.83 1.97
N THR A 263 15.10 -23.92 2.64
CA THR A 263 13.77 -24.55 2.49
C THR A 263 12.66 -23.58 2.91
N LYS A 264 12.79 -22.89 4.06
CA LYS A 264 11.78 -21.92 4.52
C LYS A 264 11.65 -20.72 3.59
N ILE A 265 12.75 -20.19 3.07
CA ILE A 265 12.74 -19.08 2.10
C ILE A 265 11.97 -19.48 0.83
N ASN A 266 12.28 -20.65 0.27
CA ASN A 266 11.57 -21.13 -0.91
C ASN A 266 10.11 -21.46 -0.61
N LEU A 267 9.80 -21.82 0.63
CA LEU A 267 8.45 -22.15 1.06
C LEU A 267 7.58 -20.89 1.19
N SER A 268 8.09 -19.78 1.73
CA SER A 268 7.37 -18.49 1.74
C SER A 268 7.18 -17.93 0.33
N LEU A 269 8.18 -18.03 -0.55
CA LEU A 269 8.05 -17.69 -1.97
C LEU A 269 7.07 -18.62 -2.72
N SER A 270 7.07 -19.92 -2.41
CA SER A 270 6.11 -20.88 -2.96
C SER A 270 4.69 -20.59 -2.48
N ALA A 271 4.52 -20.21 -1.22
CA ALA A 271 3.26 -19.77 -0.64
C ALA A 271 2.75 -18.47 -1.28
N LEU A 272 3.63 -17.57 -1.70
CA LEU A 272 3.29 -16.39 -2.50
C LEU A 272 2.82 -16.83 -3.89
N GLY A 273 3.56 -17.71 -4.57
CA GLY A 273 3.18 -18.27 -5.87
C GLY A 273 1.88 -19.08 -5.87
N ASN A 274 1.58 -19.76 -4.76
CA ASN A 274 0.32 -20.46 -4.56
C ASN A 274 -0.83 -19.47 -4.42
N VAL A 275 -0.66 -18.35 -3.71
CA VAL A 275 -1.68 -17.29 -3.67
C VAL A 275 -1.87 -16.62 -5.02
N ILE A 276 -0.80 -16.37 -5.77
CA ILE A 276 -0.94 -15.91 -7.16
C ILE A 276 -1.79 -16.88 -7.99
N SER A 277 -1.56 -18.18 -7.83
CA SER A 277 -2.32 -19.22 -8.57
C SER A 277 -3.75 -19.33 -8.08
N ALA A 278 -3.99 -19.16 -6.77
CA ALA A 278 -5.31 -19.20 -6.17
C ALA A 278 -6.13 -17.97 -6.57
N LEU A 279 -5.56 -16.77 -6.56
CA LEU A 279 -6.21 -15.52 -6.97
C LEU A 279 -6.58 -15.47 -8.46
N GLN A 280 -6.11 -16.43 -9.28
CA GLN A 280 -6.52 -16.59 -10.68
C GLN A 280 -7.80 -17.41 -10.86
N VAL A 281 -8.16 -18.24 -9.89
CA VAL A 281 -9.31 -19.17 -9.98
C VAL A 281 -10.41 -18.65 -9.07
N ASP A 282 -11.63 -18.52 -9.60
CA ASP A 282 -12.76 -17.97 -8.88
C ASP A 282 -12.98 -18.60 -7.48
N SER A 283 -13.41 -17.73 -6.56
CA SER A 283 -13.43 -17.81 -5.09
C SER A 283 -14.00 -19.07 -4.40
N THR A 284 -14.63 -20.01 -5.11
CA THR A 284 -15.36 -21.12 -4.46
C THR A 284 -14.46 -22.28 -4.03
N VAL A 285 -13.36 -22.54 -4.74
CA VAL A 285 -12.43 -23.65 -4.44
C VAL A 285 -11.25 -23.19 -3.57
N THR A 286 -11.08 -21.87 -3.41
CA THR A 286 -9.85 -21.26 -2.91
C THR A 286 -9.82 -21.01 -1.40
N GLY A 287 -10.96 -21.03 -0.70
CA GLY A 287 -11.02 -20.72 0.74
C GLY A 287 -10.11 -21.61 1.61
N TYR A 288 -10.17 -22.92 1.41
CA TYR A 288 -9.34 -23.88 2.17
C TYR A 288 -7.84 -23.74 1.89
N LEU A 289 -7.47 -23.48 0.63
CA LEU A 289 -6.07 -23.31 0.25
C LEU A 289 -5.49 -22.00 0.83
N HIS A 290 -6.27 -20.91 0.85
CA HIS A 290 -5.86 -19.65 1.48
C HIS A 290 -5.61 -19.84 2.98
N GLN A 291 -6.56 -20.41 3.71
CA GLN A 291 -6.45 -20.64 5.15
C GLN A 291 -5.27 -21.54 5.51
N ALA A 292 -5.03 -22.61 4.75
CA ALA A 292 -3.88 -23.50 4.99
C ALA A 292 -2.54 -22.79 4.79
N ILE A 293 -2.46 -21.87 3.81
CA ILE A 293 -1.25 -21.07 3.57
C ILE A 293 -1.05 -20.02 4.66
N GLU A 294 -2.12 -19.35 5.11
CA GLU A 294 -2.10 -18.37 6.21
C GLU A 294 -1.60 -18.99 7.52
N LEU A 295 -2.10 -20.17 7.87
CA LEU A 295 -1.65 -20.90 9.06
C LEU A 295 -0.19 -21.34 9.00
N SER A 296 0.34 -21.58 7.80
CA SER A 296 1.71 -22.06 7.61
C SER A 296 2.75 -20.93 7.53
N PHE A 297 2.36 -19.75 7.03
CA PHE A 297 3.23 -18.57 6.83
C PHE A 297 2.52 -17.27 7.21
N PRO A 298 2.26 -17.04 8.52
CA PRO A 298 1.56 -15.83 8.96
C PRO A 298 2.33 -14.56 8.56
N ASN A 299 3.67 -14.62 8.53
CA ASN A 299 4.47 -13.43 8.20
C ASN A 299 4.43 -13.03 6.73
N LEU A 300 4.02 -13.94 5.85
CA LEU A 300 3.77 -13.66 4.44
C LEU A 300 2.48 -12.85 4.23
N GLN A 301 1.59 -12.79 5.23
CA GLN A 301 0.36 -12.01 5.20
C GLN A 301 0.66 -10.51 4.98
N LEU A 302 1.79 -10.02 5.53
CA LEU A 302 2.30 -8.65 5.33
C LEU A 302 2.59 -8.32 3.85
N LEU A 303 2.96 -9.32 3.05
CA LEU A 303 3.17 -9.17 1.60
C LEU A 303 1.89 -9.40 0.78
N LYS A 304 0.86 -10.05 1.36
CA LYS A 304 -0.32 -10.52 0.63
C LYS A 304 -1.52 -9.60 0.74
N GLN A 305 -1.98 -9.30 1.96
CA GLN A 305 -3.32 -8.73 2.17
C GLN A 305 -3.48 -7.35 1.53
N ASP A 306 -2.44 -6.52 1.59
CA ASP A 306 -2.48 -5.22 0.92
C ASP A 306 -2.19 -5.36 -0.57
N SER A 307 -1.16 -6.10 -0.97
CA SER A 307 -0.57 -5.99 -2.31
C SER A 307 -1.21 -6.86 -3.41
N LEU A 308 -1.84 -7.99 -3.10
CA LEU A 308 -2.33 -8.95 -4.11
C LEU A 308 -3.78 -9.34 -3.85
N GLY A 309 -4.68 -8.90 -4.72
CA GLY A 309 -6.14 -9.10 -4.63
C GLY A 309 -6.88 -8.03 -3.81
N GLY A 310 -6.16 -7.07 -3.21
CA GLY A 310 -6.71 -6.09 -2.28
C GLY A 310 -6.89 -4.66 -2.83
N ASN A 311 -6.93 -3.70 -1.90
CA ASN A 311 -7.00 -2.27 -2.13
C ASN A 311 -5.60 -1.67 -2.40
N THR A 312 -4.93 -2.10 -3.47
CA THR A 312 -3.58 -1.60 -3.81
C THR A 312 -3.33 -1.65 -5.31
N LYS A 313 -2.71 -0.60 -5.84
CA LYS A 313 -2.10 -0.61 -7.17
C LYS A 313 -0.77 -1.36 -7.09
N THR A 314 -0.58 -2.39 -7.90
CA THR A 314 0.57 -3.29 -7.74
C THR A 314 1.36 -3.44 -9.03
N LEU A 315 2.67 -3.28 -8.91
CA LEU A 315 3.66 -3.48 -9.96
C LEU A 315 4.65 -4.58 -9.55
N MET A 316 4.74 -5.61 -10.37
CA MET A 316 5.78 -6.63 -10.29
C MET A 316 6.92 -6.29 -11.25
N ILE A 317 8.14 -6.24 -10.75
CA ILE A 317 9.36 -6.15 -11.56
C ILE A 317 10.08 -7.51 -11.53
N ALA A 318 9.95 -8.27 -12.61
CA ALA A 318 10.61 -9.56 -12.77
C ALA A 318 12.03 -9.38 -13.32
N CYS A 319 13.03 -9.56 -12.47
CA CYS A 319 14.44 -9.41 -12.81
C CYS A 319 15.02 -10.73 -13.36
N LEU A 320 15.69 -10.65 -14.51
CA LEU A 320 16.12 -11.82 -15.29
C LEU A 320 17.64 -11.86 -15.46
N SER A 321 18.23 -13.05 -15.37
CA SER A 321 19.61 -13.30 -15.77
C SER A 321 19.66 -13.78 -17.23
N PRO A 322 20.55 -13.22 -18.06
CA PRO A 322 20.73 -13.64 -19.44
C PRO A 322 21.58 -14.89 -19.60
N ALA A 323 22.24 -15.39 -18.55
CA ALA A 323 23.19 -16.49 -18.67
C ALA A 323 22.50 -17.85 -18.86
N ASP A 324 23.02 -18.67 -19.79
CA ASP A 324 22.57 -20.02 -20.07
C ASP A 324 22.49 -20.96 -18.85
N ASN A 325 23.46 -20.90 -17.94
CA ASN A 325 23.47 -21.67 -16.69
C ASN A 325 22.33 -21.29 -15.71
N ASN A 326 21.69 -20.15 -15.96
CA ASN A 326 20.54 -19.64 -15.20
C ASN A 326 19.20 -19.91 -15.90
N TYR A 327 19.18 -20.59 -17.06
CA TYR A 327 17.99 -20.84 -17.88
C TYR A 327 16.75 -21.27 -17.08
N ASP A 328 16.87 -22.27 -16.20
CA ASP A 328 15.72 -22.82 -15.46
C ASP A 328 15.09 -21.79 -14.51
N GLU A 329 15.92 -20.93 -13.90
CA GLU A 329 15.47 -19.93 -12.94
C GLU A 329 14.89 -18.71 -13.63
N THR A 330 15.52 -18.27 -14.73
CA THR A 330 14.98 -17.23 -15.61
C THR A 330 13.63 -17.67 -16.20
N LEU A 331 13.50 -18.91 -16.66
CA LEU A 331 12.23 -19.46 -17.15
C LEU A 331 11.17 -19.56 -16.04
N SER A 332 11.57 -19.98 -14.83
CA SER A 332 10.69 -20.02 -13.66
C SER A 332 10.13 -18.63 -13.34
N THR A 333 11.01 -17.62 -13.36
CA THR A 333 10.67 -16.21 -13.15
C THR A 333 9.70 -15.68 -14.20
N LEU A 334 9.95 -15.94 -15.48
CA LEU A 334 9.05 -15.56 -16.59
C LEU A 334 7.66 -16.19 -16.45
N ARG A 335 7.58 -17.47 -16.09
CA ARG A 335 6.30 -18.17 -15.85
C ARG A 335 5.56 -17.62 -14.63
N TYR A 336 6.29 -17.24 -13.58
CA TYR A 336 5.71 -16.61 -12.41
C TYR A 336 5.13 -15.23 -12.76
N ALA A 337 5.91 -14.39 -13.44
CA ALA A 337 5.51 -13.08 -13.93
C ALA A 337 4.26 -13.16 -14.83
N ASN A 338 4.24 -14.11 -15.77
CA ASN A 338 3.10 -14.31 -16.66
C ASN A 338 1.81 -14.70 -15.91
N ARG A 339 1.92 -15.40 -14.77
CA ARG A 339 0.78 -15.69 -13.90
C ARG A 339 0.32 -14.44 -13.14
N ALA A 340 1.24 -13.63 -12.63
CA ALA A 340 0.89 -12.44 -11.84
C ALA A 340 -0.01 -11.46 -12.60
N LYS A 341 0.12 -11.33 -13.94
CA LYS A 341 -0.72 -10.47 -14.80
C LYS A 341 -2.23 -10.72 -14.69
N ASN A 342 -2.63 -11.94 -14.30
CA ASN A 342 -4.03 -12.32 -14.22
C ASN A 342 -4.68 -11.95 -12.88
N ILE A 343 -3.89 -11.53 -11.88
CA ILE A 343 -4.41 -11.06 -10.60
C ILE A 343 -5.16 -9.74 -10.82
N ARG A 344 -6.30 -9.58 -10.16
CA ARG A 344 -7.15 -8.39 -10.19
C ARG A 344 -7.21 -7.77 -8.80
N ASN A 345 -6.82 -6.51 -8.70
CA ASN A 345 -6.94 -5.68 -7.50
C ASN A 345 -8.11 -4.70 -7.65
N LYS A 346 -8.52 -4.11 -6.52
CA LYS A 346 -9.59 -3.09 -6.48
C LYS A 346 -9.09 -1.86 -5.70
N PRO A 347 -8.15 -1.09 -6.28
CA PRO A 347 -7.63 0.10 -5.62
C PRO A 347 -8.74 1.16 -5.43
N LYS A 348 -8.81 1.72 -4.23
CA LYS A 348 -9.63 2.86 -3.81
C LYS A 348 -8.74 3.89 -3.12
N ILE A 349 -9.13 5.16 -3.19
CA ILE A 349 -8.49 6.21 -2.41
C ILE A 349 -8.82 5.94 -0.93
N ASN A 350 -7.81 5.94 -0.07
CA ASN A 350 -8.03 5.88 1.37
C ASN A 350 -8.29 7.30 1.85
N GLU A 351 -9.54 7.55 2.21
CA GLU A 351 -10.03 8.79 2.80
C GLU A 351 -10.50 8.49 4.22
N ASP A 352 -10.64 9.50 5.06
CA ASP A 352 -11.32 9.31 6.35
C ASP A 352 -12.74 8.73 6.13
N PRO A 353 -13.23 7.79 6.96
CA PRO A 353 -14.56 7.22 6.79
C PRO A 353 -15.67 8.27 6.66
N LYS A 354 -15.57 9.39 7.41
CA LYS A 354 -16.53 10.49 7.30
C LYS A 354 -16.38 11.26 5.99
N ASP A 355 -15.16 11.48 5.53
CA ASP A 355 -14.90 12.09 4.21
C ASP A 355 -15.46 11.26 3.07
N ALA A 356 -15.24 9.94 3.12
CA ALA A 356 -15.77 9.00 2.14
C ALA A 356 -17.31 9.00 2.14
N LEU A 357 -17.95 9.02 3.31
CA LEU A 357 -19.42 9.06 3.44
C LEU A 357 -20.00 10.39 2.92
N LEU A 358 -19.41 11.52 3.28
CA LEU A 358 -19.81 12.85 2.79
C LEU A 358 -19.70 12.95 1.27
N ARG A 359 -18.65 12.38 0.68
CA ARG A 359 -18.47 12.33 -0.77
C ARG A 359 -19.53 11.45 -1.46
N GLN A 360 -19.84 10.28 -0.91
CA GLN A 360 -20.92 9.43 -1.44
C GLN A 360 -22.26 10.16 -1.44
N TYR A 361 -22.57 10.88 -0.35
CA TYR A 361 -23.76 11.72 -0.31
C TYR A 361 -23.71 12.85 -1.36
N GLN A 362 -22.57 13.50 -1.59
CA GLN A 362 -22.45 14.53 -2.62
C GLN A 362 -22.64 13.95 -4.04
N GLU A 363 -22.01 12.81 -4.35
CA GLU A 363 -22.13 12.13 -5.64
C GLU A 363 -23.58 11.71 -5.91
N GLU A 364 -24.25 11.10 -4.92
CA GLU A 364 -25.64 10.69 -5.06
C GLU A 364 -26.59 11.91 -5.08
N ILE A 365 -26.31 13.01 -4.35
CA ILE A 365 -27.08 14.26 -4.44
C ILE A 365 -26.96 14.84 -5.85
N LYS A 366 -25.76 14.80 -6.44
CA LYS A 366 -25.52 15.26 -7.82
C LYS A 366 -26.26 14.38 -8.82
N HIS A 367 -26.14 13.05 -8.70
CA HIS A 367 -26.83 12.08 -9.55
C HIS A 367 -28.36 12.24 -9.48
N LEU A 368 -28.93 12.36 -8.27
CA LEU A 368 -30.35 12.61 -8.07
C LEU A 368 -30.80 13.95 -8.69
N LYS A 369 -30.01 15.02 -8.54
CA LYS A 369 -30.28 16.32 -9.18
C LYS A 369 -30.28 16.21 -10.71
N GLU A 370 -29.31 15.49 -11.29
CA GLU A 370 -29.20 15.28 -12.74
C GLU A 370 -30.37 14.45 -13.27
N LEU A 371 -30.73 13.35 -12.58
CA LEU A 371 -31.90 12.54 -12.90
C LEU A 371 -33.19 13.37 -12.88
N LEU A 372 -33.42 14.16 -11.81
CA LEU A 372 -34.59 15.04 -11.70
C LEU A 372 -34.61 16.10 -12.81
N ASN A 373 -33.47 16.69 -13.14
CA ASN A 373 -33.37 17.71 -14.20
C ASN A 373 -33.61 17.11 -15.60
N ASN A 374 -33.03 15.95 -15.90
CA ASN A 374 -33.24 15.23 -17.15
C ASN A 374 -34.70 14.81 -17.32
N MET A 375 -35.36 14.36 -16.26
CA MET A 375 -36.80 14.06 -16.28
C MET A 375 -37.63 15.31 -16.61
N GLN A 376 -37.31 16.48 -16.01
CA GLN A 376 -37.98 17.75 -16.31
C GLN A 376 -37.79 18.23 -17.76
N LEU A 377 -36.57 18.07 -18.32
CA LEU A 377 -36.28 18.49 -19.69
C LEU A 377 -37.01 17.65 -20.75
N THR A 378 -37.22 16.34 -20.50
CA THR A 378 -37.94 15.48 -21.46
C THR A 378 -39.43 15.82 -21.58
N THR A 379 -40.04 16.41 -20.53
CA THR A 379 -41.44 16.88 -20.58
C THR A 379 -41.59 18.18 -21.40
N GLY A 380 -40.50 18.93 -21.61
CA GLY A 380 -40.56 20.29 -22.15
C GLY A 380 -40.50 20.44 -23.69
N ASN A 381 -40.07 19.42 -24.45
CA ASN A 381 -39.70 19.61 -25.87
C ASN A 381 -40.25 18.59 -26.88
N VAL A 382 -41.36 17.89 -26.57
CA VAL A 382 -42.11 17.18 -27.61
C VAL A 382 -42.92 18.20 -28.41
N LYS A 383 -42.26 18.88 -29.35
CA LYS A 383 -42.95 19.56 -30.46
C LYS A 383 -43.67 18.48 -31.25
N TYR A 384 -45.00 18.51 -31.18
CA TYR A 384 -45.91 17.69 -31.97
C TYR A 384 -45.49 17.66 -33.45
N PHE A 385 -44.77 16.63 -33.86
CA PHE A 385 -44.75 16.22 -35.26
C PHE A 385 -45.85 15.18 -35.43
N ASN A 386 -46.82 15.57 -36.26
CA ASN A 386 -48.01 14.81 -36.61
C ASN A 386 -47.68 13.37 -37.02
N GLY A 387 -48.45 12.44 -36.48
CA GLY A 387 -48.78 11.20 -37.17
C GLY A 387 -48.12 9.95 -36.60
N LYS A 388 -48.95 9.16 -35.91
CA LYS A 388 -48.85 7.69 -35.76
C LYS A 388 -47.63 7.19 -34.97
N GLU A 389 -47.78 7.18 -33.64
CA GLU A 389 -47.32 6.12 -32.71
C GLU A 389 -47.68 6.56 -31.28
N ASN A 390 -48.86 6.12 -30.80
CA ASN A 390 -49.41 6.48 -29.49
C ASN A 390 -49.39 5.32 -28.48
N ILE A 391 -48.90 4.14 -28.84
CA ILE A 391 -49.03 2.94 -27.97
C ILE A 391 -47.81 2.77 -27.03
N GLU A 392 -46.63 3.30 -27.35
CA GLU A 392 -45.44 3.21 -26.48
C GLU A 392 -45.23 4.43 -25.55
N LYS A 393 -46.02 5.50 -25.70
CA LYS A 393 -45.81 6.78 -24.98
C LYS A 393 -46.45 6.85 -23.60
N GLU A 394 -47.63 6.25 -23.40
CA GLU A 394 -48.32 6.29 -22.09
C GLU A 394 -47.58 5.46 -21.02
N ASP A 395 -47.02 4.32 -21.41
CA ASP A 395 -46.24 3.47 -20.49
C ASP A 395 -44.94 4.18 -20.05
N THR A 396 -44.30 4.91 -20.96
CA THR A 396 -43.04 5.62 -20.66
C THR A 396 -43.27 6.88 -19.81
N GLU A 397 -44.37 7.60 -19.96
CA GLU A 397 -44.68 8.76 -19.09
C GLU A 397 -45.08 8.33 -17.68
N THR A 398 -45.88 7.26 -17.55
CA THR A 398 -46.28 6.75 -16.24
C THR A 398 -45.10 6.17 -15.45
N GLU A 399 -44.15 5.50 -16.12
CA GLU A 399 -42.89 5.08 -15.50
C GLU A 399 -42.05 6.27 -15.03
N LYS A 400 -41.92 7.33 -15.85
CA LYS A 400 -41.19 8.55 -15.46
C LYS A 400 -41.80 9.24 -14.25
N GLU A 401 -43.12 9.33 -14.16
CA GLU A 401 -43.79 9.95 -13.02
C GLU A 401 -43.63 9.13 -11.74
N LYS A 402 -43.68 7.78 -11.83
CA LYS A 402 -43.36 6.88 -10.71
C LYS A 402 -41.92 7.07 -10.23
N LEU A 403 -40.94 7.05 -11.16
CA LEU A 403 -39.54 7.32 -10.82
C LEU A 403 -39.41 8.68 -10.12
N ARG A 404 -40.04 9.73 -10.65
CA ARG A 404 -39.98 11.07 -10.05
C ARG A 404 -40.50 11.08 -8.61
N LYS A 405 -41.66 10.46 -8.36
CA LYS A 405 -42.25 10.36 -7.00
C LYS A 405 -41.36 9.59 -6.04
N ASP A 406 -40.58 8.63 -6.53
CA ASP A 406 -39.63 7.88 -5.71
C ASP A 406 -38.34 8.67 -5.40
N TYR A 407 -37.87 9.53 -6.31
CA TYR A 407 -36.62 10.29 -6.14
C TYR A 407 -36.78 11.66 -5.47
N GLU A 408 -37.91 12.34 -5.67
CA GLU A 408 -38.20 13.67 -5.12
C GLU A 408 -38.13 13.72 -3.57
N PRO A 409 -38.61 12.71 -2.80
CA PRO A 409 -38.43 12.68 -1.34
C PRO A 409 -37.04 12.19 -0.90
N LYS A 410 -36.32 11.42 -1.72
CA LYS A 410 -34.96 10.94 -1.40
C LYS A 410 -33.94 12.08 -1.37
N LEU A 411 -34.06 13.05 -2.28
CA LEU A 411 -33.14 14.18 -2.36
C LEU A 411 -33.08 15.03 -1.06
N PRO A 412 -34.19 15.49 -0.45
CA PRO A 412 -34.14 16.23 0.81
C PRO A 412 -33.68 15.35 1.99
N ALA A 413 -34.10 14.08 2.06
CA ALA A 413 -33.65 13.16 3.11
C ALA A 413 -32.12 12.98 3.09
N MET A 414 -31.54 12.80 1.90
CA MET A 414 -30.10 12.64 1.76
C MET A 414 -29.31 13.94 1.98
N LYS A 415 -29.88 15.10 1.63
CA LYS A 415 -29.33 16.41 2.03
C LYS A 415 -29.32 16.60 3.55
N ALA A 416 -30.35 16.11 4.25
CA ALA A 416 -30.41 16.17 5.71
C ALA A 416 -29.35 15.27 6.35
N GLN A 417 -29.17 14.04 5.84
CA GLN A 417 -28.08 13.14 6.26
C GLN A 417 -26.70 13.75 6.01
N TYR A 418 -26.47 14.32 4.83
CA TYR A 418 -25.23 15.05 4.53
C TYR A 418 -24.99 16.18 5.55
N SER A 419 -26.02 17.00 5.84
CA SER A 419 -25.89 18.08 6.82
C SER A 419 -25.60 17.58 8.23
N ALA A 420 -26.23 16.48 8.67
CA ALA A 420 -25.98 15.89 9.98
C ALA A 420 -24.53 15.40 10.10
N GLU A 421 -24.06 14.63 9.11
CA GLU A 421 -22.69 14.09 9.11
C GLU A 421 -21.63 15.20 9.06
N THR A 422 -21.91 16.32 8.36
CA THR A 422 -21.02 17.48 8.40
C THR A 422 -20.89 18.08 9.80
N VAL A 423 -22.01 18.23 10.53
CA VAL A 423 -22.00 18.78 11.90
C VAL A 423 -21.22 17.86 12.84
N ASP A 424 -21.47 16.55 12.76
CA ASP A 424 -20.76 15.55 13.57
C ASP A 424 -19.26 15.51 13.27
N LYS A 425 -18.85 15.84 12.04
CA LYS A 425 -17.43 16.02 11.69
C LYS A 425 -16.83 17.27 12.34
N VAL A 426 -17.55 18.40 12.40
CA VAL A 426 -17.08 19.62 13.11
C VAL A 426 -16.77 19.29 14.57
N ASP A 427 -17.71 18.64 15.23
CA ASP A 427 -17.64 18.46 16.68
C ASP A 427 -16.50 17.50 17.04
N MET A 428 -16.29 16.44 16.26
CA MET A 428 -15.10 15.59 16.41
C MET A 428 -13.79 16.36 16.19
N LEU A 429 -13.72 17.29 15.23
CA LEU A 429 -12.52 18.11 15.02
C LEU A 429 -12.25 19.06 16.21
N LYS A 430 -13.29 19.59 16.84
CA LYS A 430 -13.16 20.38 18.07
C LYS A 430 -12.65 19.51 19.22
N ASP A 431 -13.21 18.33 19.40
CA ASP A 431 -12.77 17.37 20.43
C ASP A 431 -11.31 16.97 20.25
N ILE A 432 -10.89 16.69 19.00
CA ILE A 432 -9.50 16.41 18.64
C ILE A 432 -8.60 17.60 18.99
N THR A 433 -9.03 18.82 18.67
CA THR A 433 -8.26 20.05 18.95
C THR A 433 -8.12 20.29 20.45
N HIS A 434 -9.19 20.06 21.22
CA HIS A 434 -9.18 20.15 22.67
C HIS A 434 -8.30 19.07 23.31
N LEU A 435 -8.34 17.82 22.83
CA LEU A 435 -7.41 16.78 23.26
C LEU A 435 -5.94 17.15 22.98
N LYS A 436 -5.69 17.82 21.85
CA LYS A 436 -4.38 18.38 21.49
C LYS A 436 -3.87 19.36 22.54
N GLU A 437 -4.69 20.33 22.93
CA GLU A 437 -4.30 21.35 23.92
C GLU A 437 -3.97 20.72 25.27
N LEU A 438 -4.73 19.69 25.68
CA LEU A 438 -4.45 18.92 26.89
C LEU A 438 -3.13 18.12 26.78
N TYR A 439 -2.86 17.50 25.64
CA TYR A 439 -1.64 16.71 25.44
C TYR A 439 -0.39 17.60 25.38
N ASP A 440 -0.46 18.72 24.66
CA ASP A 440 0.62 19.70 24.56
C ASP A 440 0.91 20.32 25.93
N ALA A 441 -0.13 20.68 26.71
CA ALA A 441 0.04 21.15 28.08
C ALA A 441 0.72 20.11 28.98
N LYS A 442 0.38 18.82 28.82
CA LYS A 442 0.98 17.72 29.59
C LYS A 442 2.42 17.43 29.16
N LEU A 443 2.75 17.53 27.88
CA LEU A 443 4.11 17.45 27.36
C LEU A 443 5.01 18.56 27.92
N VAL A 444 4.50 19.80 27.94
CA VAL A 444 5.22 20.93 28.56
C VAL A 444 5.46 20.68 30.04
N HIS A 445 4.46 20.15 30.76
CA HIS A 445 4.59 19.79 32.17
C HIS A 445 5.59 18.64 32.42
N LEU A 446 5.65 17.65 31.55
CA LEU A 446 6.61 16.55 31.64
C LEU A 446 8.04 17.04 31.38
N ASN A 447 8.24 17.87 30.35
CA ASN A 447 9.55 18.44 30.04
C ASN A 447 10.04 19.37 31.16
N SER A 448 9.16 20.19 31.74
CA SER A 448 9.53 21.04 32.88
C SER A 448 9.88 20.23 34.13
N HIS A 449 9.19 19.11 34.39
CA HIS A 449 9.57 18.19 35.46
C HIS A 449 10.91 17.49 35.20
N GLN A 450 11.21 17.14 33.96
CA GLN A 450 12.51 16.55 33.59
C GLN A 450 13.66 17.54 33.77
N ASP A 451 13.44 18.81 33.42
CA ASP A 451 14.40 19.89 33.66
C ASP A 451 14.62 20.13 35.16
N LEU A 452 13.56 20.07 35.98
CA LEU A 452 13.64 20.18 37.44
C LEU A 452 14.40 19.00 38.07
N LEU A 453 14.18 17.77 37.59
CA LEU A 453 14.91 16.57 38.03
C LEU A 453 16.39 16.59 37.62
N SER A 454 16.73 17.19 36.47
CA SER A 454 18.13 17.37 36.07
C SER A 454 18.89 18.37 36.95
N SER A 455 18.18 19.26 37.64
CA SER A 455 18.75 20.28 38.51
C SER A 455 18.94 19.85 39.97
N THR A 456 18.41 18.69 40.38
CA THR A 456 18.46 18.21 41.76
C THR A 456 19.22 16.89 41.89
N ASN A 457 20.45 16.98 42.42
CA ASN A 457 21.39 15.87 42.61
C ASN A 457 21.04 14.96 43.80
N GLN A 458 19.77 14.56 43.95
CA GLN A 458 19.32 13.62 44.97
C GLN A 458 18.59 12.42 44.36
N PRO A 459 18.92 11.18 44.78
CA PRO A 459 18.33 9.97 44.22
C PRO A 459 16.84 9.85 44.60
N PRO A 460 15.99 9.33 43.70
CA PRO A 460 14.54 9.37 43.86
C PRO A 460 14.07 8.46 45.00
N HIS A 461 13.35 9.05 45.97
CA HIS A 461 12.57 8.30 46.96
C HIS A 461 11.27 7.82 46.30
N ILE A 462 11.16 6.50 46.11
CA ILE A 462 9.98 5.83 45.56
C ILE A 462 8.90 5.80 46.65
N THR A 463 8.11 6.88 46.75
CA THR A 463 6.87 6.86 47.57
C THR A 463 5.73 7.72 47.01
N GLU A 464 5.91 8.45 45.90
CA GLU A 464 4.87 9.37 45.37
C GLU A 464 4.21 8.92 44.06
N LEU A 465 4.52 7.72 43.54
CA LEU A 465 3.79 7.18 42.37
C LEU A 465 2.41 6.60 42.71
N ASP A 466 2.05 6.46 43.99
CA ASP A 466 0.75 5.92 44.44
C ASP A 466 -0.37 6.97 44.55
N GLN A 467 -0.14 8.22 44.13
CA GLN A 467 -1.17 9.27 44.12
C GLN A 467 -1.60 9.74 42.72
N MET A 468 -1.37 8.92 41.68
CA MET A 468 -2.03 9.18 40.40
C MET A 468 -3.53 8.94 40.58
N GLU A 469 -4.27 10.04 40.78
CA GLU A 469 -5.73 10.09 40.80
C GLU A 469 -6.29 9.21 39.67
N GLU A 470 -7.14 8.26 40.04
CA GLU A 470 -7.93 7.45 39.11
C GLU A 470 -8.55 8.37 38.06
N PHE A 471 -8.30 8.03 36.78
CA PHE A 471 -8.99 8.65 35.65
C PHE A 471 -10.50 8.64 35.94
N PRO A 472 -11.22 9.75 35.77
CA PRO A 472 -12.67 9.71 35.90
C PRO A 472 -13.22 8.74 34.85
N GLU A 473 -13.74 7.59 35.32
CA GLU A 473 -14.54 6.67 34.51
C GLU A 473 -15.72 7.46 33.95
N ILE A 474 -15.69 7.73 32.65
CA ILE A 474 -16.86 8.22 31.94
C ILE A 474 -17.80 7.01 31.83
N SER A 475 -18.86 6.99 32.63
CA SER A 475 -19.81 5.87 32.71
C SER A 475 -20.32 5.47 31.32
N ASP A 476 -20.21 4.17 31.00
CA ASP A 476 -20.71 3.55 29.76
C ASP A 476 -22.18 3.89 29.44
N ASP A 477 -22.99 4.22 30.46
CA ASP A 477 -24.40 4.59 30.32
C ASP A 477 -24.63 5.84 29.45
N LYS A 478 -23.71 6.82 29.44
CA LYS A 478 -23.85 8.00 28.56
C LYS A 478 -23.55 7.66 27.10
N ILE A 479 -22.70 6.68 26.85
CA ILE A 479 -22.34 6.22 25.51
C ILE A 479 -23.46 5.35 24.94
N GLN A 480 -24.04 4.45 25.75
CA GLN A 480 -25.17 3.62 25.30
C GLN A 480 -26.43 4.43 24.98
N GLN A 481 -26.73 5.50 25.72
CA GLN A 481 -27.89 6.34 25.41
C GLN A 481 -27.77 7.10 24.08
N GLN A 482 -26.54 7.41 23.64
CA GLN A 482 -26.32 8.05 22.34
C GLN A 482 -26.40 7.07 21.17
N ILE A 483 -26.11 5.78 21.41
CA ILE A 483 -26.08 4.75 20.37
C ILE A 483 -27.47 4.18 20.05
N VAL A 484 -28.41 4.15 21.01
CA VAL A 484 -29.71 3.46 20.82
C VAL A 484 -30.76 4.28 20.05
N THR A 485 -30.57 5.58 19.80
CA THR A 485 -31.64 6.42 19.22
C THR A 485 -31.72 6.51 17.70
N GLN A 486 -30.98 5.71 16.92
CA GLN A 486 -31.12 5.74 15.45
C GLN A 486 -31.35 4.34 14.86
N ASN A 487 -32.60 3.89 14.98
CA ASN A 487 -33.16 2.78 14.20
C ASN A 487 -33.85 3.29 12.92
N ASP A 488 -33.94 2.36 11.97
CA ASP A 488 -34.82 2.28 10.80
C ASP A 488 -34.39 3.04 9.53
N THR A 489 -33.54 2.40 8.71
CA THR A 489 -33.86 2.16 7.29
C THR A 489 -32.91 1.11 6.69
N ASN A 490 -33.48 0.06 6.12
CA ASN A 490 -32.78 -1.01 5.41
C ASN A 490 -32.04 -0.49 4.17
N VAL A 491 -30.79 -0.04 4.34
CA VAL A 491 -29.78 -0.08 3.29
C VAL A 491 -28.64 -0.91 3.85
N ARG A 492 -28.42 -2.09 3.26
CA ARG A 492 -27.30 -2.97 3.56
C ARG A 492 -26.04 -2.31 3.01
N ILE A 493 -25.49 -1.36 3.76
CA ILE A 493 -24.13 -0.90 3.59
C ILE A 493 -23.29 -1.89 4.38
N ASP A 494 -22.41 -2.63 3.71
CA ASP A 494 -21.32 -3.35 4.39
C ASP A 494 -20.35 -2.27 4.94
N ALA A 495 -20.80 -1.50 5.92
CA ALA A 495 -19.96 -0.65 6.75
C ALA A 495 -19.41 -1.59 7.82
N TYR A 496 -18.09 -1.75 7.79
CA TYR A 496 -17.34 -2.44 8.84
C TYR A 496 -17.81 -1.94 10.21
N ASP A 497 -18.34 -2.85 11.02
CA ASP A 497 -18.45 -2.69 12.47
C ASP A 497 -17.03 -2.50 13.03
N GLY A 498 -16.70 -1.28 13.45
CA GLY A 498 -15.42 -0.96 14.08
C GLY A 498 -15.48 0.44 14.68
N GLU A 499 -15.68 0.52 16.00
CA GLU A 499 -15.55 1.75 16.76
C GLU A 499 -14.08 2.22 16.72
N ILE A 500 -13.81 3.41 16.16
CA ILE A 500 -12.47 4.02 16.18
C ILE A 500 -12.06 4.23 17.64
N THR A 501 -10.97 3.58 18.06
CA THR A 501 -10.48 3.70 19.44
C THR A 501 -9.84 5.07 19.70
N LYS A 502 -9.92 5.55 20.96
CA LYS A 502 -9.29 6.83 21.39
C LYS A 502 -7.79 6.89 21.04
N ASP A 503 -7.07 5.78 21.11
CA ASP A 503 -5.65 5.71 20.76
C ASP A 503 -5.38 5.94 19.27
N GLU A 504 -6.29 5.52 18.39
CA GLU A 504 -6.19 5.79 16.95
C GLU A 504 -6.45 7.26 16.61
N LEU A 505 -7.46 7.86 17.25
CA LEU A 505 -7.68 9.30 17.18
C LEU A 505 -6.46 10.04 17.71
N LEU A 506 -5.88 9.62 18.83
CA LEU A 506 -4.69 10.26 19.42
C LEU A 506 -3.47 10.13 18.50
N GLN A 507 -3.19 8.96 17.91
CA GLN A 507 -2.11 8.79 16.94
C GLN A 507 -2.28 9.70 15.72
N ARG A 508 -3.47 9.71 15.11
CA ARG A 508 -3.78 10.58 13.95
C ARG A 508 -3.73 12.07 14.34
N SER A 509 -4.02 12.41 15.58
CA SER A 509 -3.95 13.77 16.12
C SER A 509 -2.52 14.22 16.41
N ILE A 510 -1.66 13.36 16.97
CA ILE A 510 -0.22 13.57 17.16
C ILE A 510 0.47 13.79 15.81
N ILE A 511 0.02 13.08 14.79
CA ILE A 511 0.43 13.25 13.40
C ILE A 511 0.02 14.63 12.84
N ARG A 512 -1.22 15.09 13.09
CA ARG A 512 -1.66 16.46 12.75
C ARG A 512 -0.86 17.56 13.46
N LEU A 513 -0.25 17.26 14.60
CA LEU A 513 0.39 18.21 15.51
C LEU A 513 1.79 18.66 15.08
N VAL A 514 2.62 17.79 14.52
CA VAL A 514 4.03 18.11 14.22
C VAL A 514 4.22 18.96 12.93
N TYR A 515 3.14 19.44 12.31
CA TYR A 515 3.18 20.23 11.05
C TYR A 515 2.28 21.49 11.03
N GLN A 516 1.82 21.91 12.20
CA GLN A 516 1.51 23.31 12.47
C GLN A 516 2.59 23.86 13.37
#